data_AF-A0A429V829-F1
#
_entry.id   AF-A0A429V829-F1
#
_cell.length_a   1.000
_cell.length_b   1.000
_cell.length_c   1.000
_cell.angle_alpha   90.00
_cell.angle_beta   90.00
_cell.angle_gamma   90.00
#
_symmetry.space_group_name_H-M   'P 1'
#
loop_
_entity.id
_entity.type
_entity.pdbx_description
1 polymer ?
#
loop_
_entity_poly.entity_id
_entity_poly.type
_entity_poly.pdbx_seq_one_letter_code
_entity_poly.pdbx_strand_id
1 'polypeptide(L)'
;MRSMLLAAPLLLVAVPAAAQYAPPHPPPYGYDVPPPYGYTPPPPGPGSQLGAVLDDPHLADRVTDLMHGLTDAVLDLPVGDLQAAVEGRPPTRRDHDRTLGSGQTRRDIHRQIAESRGTIRAGQQAMQRSLPLIANAVGQASEQISRALDNLPSPAYPHY
;
A
#
# COMPACT_ATOMS: atom_id res chain seq x y z
N MET A 1 5.97 31.13 38.75
CA MET A 1 6.41 29.82 38.23
C MET A 1 6.14 29.79 36.73
N ARG A 2 7.15 29.47 35.93
CA ARG A 2 7.25 29.74 34.49
C ARG A 2 6.38 28.78 33.66
N SER A 3 5.42 29.32 32.91
CA SER A 3 4.76 28.64 31.80
C SER A 3 5.74 28.46 30.64
N MET A 4 6.18 27.23 30.42
CA MET A 4 6.85 26.83 29.18
C MET A 4 5.78 26.47 28.14
N LEU A 5 5.49 27.44 27.27
CA LEU A 5 4.83 27.24 25.98
C LEU A 5 5.84 26.61 25.02
N LEU A 6 5.79 25.28 24.86
CA LEU A 6 6.43 24.60 23.74
C LEU A 6 5.43 24.51 22.58
N ALA A 7 5.47 25.54 21.73
CA ALA A 7 4.87 25.51 20.41
C ALA A 7 5.85 24.77 19.46
N ALA A 8 5.50 23.55 19.07
CA ALA A 8 6.22 22.82 18.02
C ALA A 8 5.81 23.38 16.64
N PRO A 9 6.76 23.77 15.77
CA PRO A 9 6.44 24.23 14.43
C PRO A 9 6.07 23.03 13.55
N LEU A 10 4.90 23.15 12.94
CA LEU A 10 4.39 22.26 11.90
C LEU A 10 5.35 22.31 10.71
N LEU A 11 6.16 21.26 10.59
CA LEU A 11 7.09 21.05 9.47
C LEU A 11 6.27 20.83 8.20
N LEU A 12 6.07 21.93 7.47
CA LEU A 12 5.49 21.99 6.14
C LEU A 12 6.47 21.31 5.17
N VAL A 13 6.30 20.01 4.95
CA VAL A 13 7.01 19.28 3.90
C VAL A 13 6.44 19.75 2.56
N ALA A 14 7.09 20.75 1.98
CA ALA A 14 6.89 21.15 0.60
C ALA A 14 7.36 20.00 -0.29
N VAL A 15 6.43 19.18 -0.75
CA VAL A 15 6.70 18.20 -1.81
C VAL A 15 6.92 18.99 -3.10
N PRO A 16 8.09 18.88 -3.76
CA PRO A 16 8.31 19.55 -5.03
C PRO A 16 7.39 18.88 -6.05
N ALA A 17 6.52 19.68 -6.66
CA ALA A 17 5.77 19.29 -7.85
C ALA A 17 6.75 19.16 -9.02
N ALA A 18 7.48 18.05 -9.06
CA ALA A 18 8.34 17.71 -10.17
C ALA A 18 7.47 17.28 -11.35
N ALA A 19 7.60 18.05 -12.44
CA ALA A 19 7.46 17.64 -13.82
C ALA A 19 6.13 16.98 -14.20
N GLN A 20 5.24 17.80 -14.75
CA GLN A 20 4.23 17.35 -15.70
C GLN A 20 4.93 16.64 -16.88
N TYR A 21 5.05 15.32 -16.80
CA TYR A 21 5.42 14.48 -17.92
C TYR A 21 4.20 14.38 -18.83
N ALA A 22 4.15 15.20 -19.87
CA ALA A 22 3.16 15.05 -20.93
C ALA A 22 3.48 13.74 -21.67
N PRO A 23 2.59 12.73 -21.66
CA PRO A 23 2.85 11.49 -22.39
C PRO A 23 2.92 11.80 -23.89
N PRO A 24 3.91 11.25 -24.63
CA PRO A 24 3.94 11.37 -26.08
C PRO A 24 2.66 10.75 -26.66
N HIS A 25 1.94 11.51 -27.48
CA HIS A 25 0.81 11.00 -28.23
C HIS A 25 1.27 9.85 -29.14
N PRO A 26 0.65 8.66 -29.11
CA PRO A 26 0.95 7.62 -30.08
C PRO A 26 0.53 8.11 -31.48
N PRO A 27 1.36 7.89 -32.52
CA PRO A 27 0.95 8.21 -33.88
C PRO A 27 -0.29 7.37 -34.25
N PRO A 28 -1.20 7.91 -35.08
CA PRO A 28 -2.35 7.17 -35.55
C PRO A 28 -1.88 5.96 -36.37
N TYR A 29 -2.21 4.76 -35.89
CA TYR A 29 -1.97 3.52 -36.60
C TYR A 29 -2.70 3.55 -37.94
N GLY A 30 -1.94 3.49 -39.03
CA GLY A 30 -2.52 3.47 -40.36
C GLY A 30 -1.49 3.13 -41.42
N TYR A 31 -0.87 1.95 -41.35
CA TYR A 31 -0.37 1.25 -42.53
C TYR A 31 -0.45 -0.27 -42.31
N ASP A 32 -1.31 -0.90 -43.10
CA ASP A 32 -1.49 -2.34 -43.29
C ASP A 32 -0.30 -2.87 -44.12
N VAL A 33 0.88 -2.94 -43.49
CA VAL A 33 2.09 -3.52 -44.10
C VAL A 33 2.20 -4.97 -43.63
N PRO A 34 2.14 -5.97 -44.53
CA PRO A 34 2.37 -7.36 -44.13
C PRO A 34 3.78 -7.49 -43.54
N PRO A 35 3.94 -8.18 -42.40
CA PRO A 35 5.23 -8.26 -41.73
C PRO A 35 6.26 -8.94 -42.65
N PRO A 36 7.48 -8.40 -42.78
CA PRO A 36 8.54 -9.08 -43.49
C PRO A 36 8.82 -10.43 -42.80
N TYR A 37 8.95 -11.49 -43.60
CA TYR A 37 9.35 -12.81 -43.12
C TYR A 37 10.64 -12.67 -42.27
N GLY A 38 10.52 -12.91 -40.96
CA GLY A 38 11.61 -12.67 -40.00
C GLY A 38 11.19 -12.03 -38.68
N TYR A 39 9.89 -11.79 -38.44
CA TYR A 39 9.41 -11.30 -37.14
C TYR A 39 9.58 -12.37 -36.05
N THR A 40 10.74 -12.38 -35.39
CA THR A 40 10.87 -12.95 -34.05
C THR A 40 10.11 -12.04 -33.10
N PRO A 41 9.08 -12.53 -32.38
CA PRO A 41 8.38 -11.71 -31.41
C PRO A 41 9.39 -11.13 -30.41
N PRO A 42 9.28 -9.84 -30.04
CA PRO A 42 10.16 -9.27 -29.04
C PRO A 42 10.06 -10.11 -27.76
N PRO A 43 11.18 -10.35 -27.06
CA PRO A 43 11.14 -11.09 -25.80
C PRO A 43 10.13 -10.43 -24.85
N PRO A 44 9.37 -11.23 -24.09
CA PRO A 44 8.37 -10.71 -23.17
C PRO A 44 9.00 -9.65 -22.27
N GLY A 45 8.47 -8.43 -22.33
CA GLY A 45 8.93 -7.33 -21.49
C GLY A 45 8.67 -7.63 -20.00
N PRO A 46 9.28 -6.86 -19.08
CA PRO A 46 9.15 -7.08 -17.64
C PRO A 46 7.69 -7.14 -17.14
N GLY A 47 6.74 -6.48 -17.83
CA GLY A 47 5.30 -6.58 -17.51
C GLY A 47 4.67 -7.96 -17.73
N SER A 48 5.23 -8.79 -18.62
CA SER A 48 4.77 -10.17 -18.84
C SER A 48 5.10 -11.10 -17.68
N GLN A 49 6.14 -10.78 -16.90
CA GLN A 49 6.50 -11.53 -15.70
C GLN A 49 5.49 -11.30 -14.57
N LEU A 50 4.93 -10.08 -14.47
CA LEU A 50 3.86 -9.80 -13.50
C LEU A 50 2.59 -10.60 -13.83
N GLY A 51 2.26 -10.75 -15.11
CA GLY A 51 1.17 -11.61 -15.57
C GLY A 51 1.39 -13.08 -15.24
N ALA A 52 2.59 -13.60 -15.50
CA ALA A 52 2.95 -14.99 -15.16
C ALA A 52 2.93 -15.27 -13.65
N VAL A 53 3.27 -14.27 -12.83
CA VAL A 53 3.20 -14.34 -11.35
C VAL A 53 1.73 -14.29 -10.88
N LEU A 54 0.89 -13.48 -11.52
CA LEU A 54 -0.54 -13.39 -11.18
C LEU A 54 -1.37 -14.61 -11.61
N ASP A 55 -0.93 -15.36 -12.62
CA ASP A 55 -1.56 -16.61 -13.07
C ASP A 55 -1.12 -17.84 -12.24
N ASP A 56 -0.16 -17.70 -11.31
CA ASP A 56 0.26 -18.80 -10.44
C ASP A 56 -0.77 -19.03 -9.31
N PRO A 57 -1.54 -20.14 -9.32
CA PRO A 57 -2.51 -20.42 -8.27
C PRO A 57 -1.86 -20.56 -6.88
N HIS A 58 -0.59 -20.99 -6.81
CA HIS A 58 0.12 -21.13 -5.55
C HIS A 58 0.58 -19.80 -4.95
N LEU A 59 0.66 -18.74 -5.77
CA LEU A 59 0.90 -17.40 -5.24
C LEU A 59 -0.34 -16.88 -4.54
N ALA A 60 -1.52 -17.09 -5.12
CA ALA A 60 -2.79 -16.70 -4.51
C ALA A 60 -2.93 -17.34 -3.12
N ASP A 61 -2.67 -18.65 -3.00
CA ASP A 61 -2.72 -19.36 -1.72
C ASP A 61 -1.74 -18.77 -0.70
N ARG A 62 -0.48 -18.50 -1.08
CA ARG A 62 0.52 -17.90 -0.18
C ARG A 62 0.15 -16.49 0.26
N VAL A 63 -0.42 -15.70 -0.63
CA VAL A 63 -0.91 -14.36 -0.29
C VAL A 63 -2.08 -14.47 0.68
N THR A 64 -3.01 -15.42 0.46
CA THR A 64 -4.11 -15.68 1.39
C THR A 64 -3.61 -16.12 2.76
N ASP A 65 -2.66 -17.05 2.84
CA ASP A 65 -2.07 -17.51 4.10
C ASP A 65 -1.36 -16.37 4.84
N LEU A 66 -0.61 -15.54 4.12
CA LEU A 66 0.05 -14.37 4.67
C LEU A 66 -0.95 -13.34 5.20
N MET A 67 -2.04 -13.10 4.46
CA MET A 67 -3.12 -12.21 4.90
C MET A 67 -3.86 -12.77 6.11
N HIS A 68 -4.03 -14.10 6.20
CA HIS A 68 -4.63 -14.75 7.36
C HIS A 68 -3.74 -14.58 8.59
N GLY A 69 -2.45 -14.90 8.48
CA GLY A 69 -1.48 -14.73 9.57
C GLY A 69 -1.35 -13.27 10.04
N LEU A 70 -1.37 -12.31 9.10
CA LEU A 70 -1.39 -10.88 9.46
C LEU A 70 -2.68 -10.50 10.17
N THR A 71 -3.82 -11.03 9.74
CA THR A 71 -5.12 -10.77 10.37
C THR A 71 -5.15 -11.32 11.80
N ASP A 72 -4.69 -12.56 12.00
CA ASP A 72 -4.60 -13.19 13.32
C ASP A 72 -3.66 -12.40 14.24
N ALA A 73 -2.47 -12.02 13.75
CA ALA A 73 -1.52 -11.22 14.50
C ALA A 73 -2.10 -9.87 14.94
N VAL A 74 -2.89 -9.22 14.08
CA VAL A 74 -3.60 -7.98 14.44
C VAL A 74 -4.71 -8.23 15.46
N LEU A 75 -5.47 -9.31 15.30
CA LEU A 75 -6.55 -9.65 16.25
C LEU A 75 -6.03 -10.05 17.63
N ASP A 76 -4.84 -10.63 17.71
CA ASP A 76 -4.18 -11.00 18.97
C ASP A 76 -3.46 -9.84 19.67
N LEU A 77 -3.44 -8.64 19.08
CA LEU A 77 -2.82 -7.48 19.70
C LEU A 77 -3.49 -7.16 21.07
N PRO A 78 -2.74 -7.12 22.19
CA PRO A 78 -3.30 -6.88 23.53
C PRO A 78 -3.61 -5.40 23.72
N VAL A 79 -4.84 -5.01 23.35
CA VAL A 79 -5.29 -3.62 23.46
C VAL A 79 -5.57 -3.18 24.89
N GLY A 80 -5.82 -4.10 25.81
CA GLY A 80 -6.00 -3.75 27.22
C GLY A 80 -4.77 -3.11 27.83
N ASP A 81 -3.58 -3.60 27.46
CA ASP A 81 -2.31 -3.07 27.98
C ASP A 81 -2.03 -1.66 27.46
N LEU A 82 -2.30 -1.44 26.17
CA LEU A 82 -2.27 -0.11 25.55
C LEU A 82 -3.23 0.85 26.23
N GLN A 83 -4.46 0.41 26.50
CA GLN A 83 -5.45 1.24 27.19
C GLN A 83 -5.01 1.60 28.61
N ALA A 84 -4.49 0.64 29.38
CA ALA A 84 -4.00 0.88 30.74
C ALA A 84 -2.83 1.88 30.75
N ALA A 85 -1.92 1.78 29.78
CA ALA A 85 -0.80 2.72 29.62
C ALA A 85 -1.27 4.15 29.31
N VAL A 86 -2.28 4.31 28.44
CA VAL A 86 -2.88 5.62 28.13
C VAL A 86 -3.59 6.22 29.35
N GLU A 87 -4.26 5.38 30.13
CA GLU A 87 -4.92 5.76 31.38
C GLU A 87 -3.94 6.01 32.54
N GLY A 88 -2.65 5.72 32.36
CA GLY A 88 -1.62 5.92 33.37
C GLY A 88 -1.71 4.98 34.58
N ARG A 89 -2.37 3.82 34.42
CA ARG A 89 -2.53 2.80 35.46
C ARG A 89 -1.77 1.52 35.11
N PRO A 90 -1.34 0.72 36.10
CA PRO A 90 -0.76 -0.59 35.81
C PRO A 90 -1.81 -1.51 35.14
N PRO A 91 -1.42 -2.30 34.14
CA PRO A 91 -2.31 -3.27 33.51
C PRO A 91 -2.70 -4.36 34.51
N THR A 92 -3.96 -4.79 34.45
CA THR A 92 -4.50 -5.87 35.27
C THR A 92 -4.55 -7.18 34.48
N ARG A 93 -4.74 -8.33 35.14
CA ARG A 93 -4.94 -9.62 34.44
C ARG A 93 -6.03 -9.57 33.38
N ARG A 94 -7.11 -8.82 33.67
CA ARG A 94 -8.22 -8.64 32.73
C ARG A 94 -7.83 -7.83 31.49
N ASP A 95 -6.88 -6.92 31.61
CA ASP A 95 -6.40 -6.10 30.48
C ASP A 95 -5.52 -6.95 29.53
N HIS A 96 -4.69 -7.83 30.09
CA HIS A 96 -3.87 -8.76 29.29
C HIS A 96 -4.70 -9.73 28.45
N ASP A 97 -5.85 -10.17 28.97
CA ASP A 97 -6.77 -11.06 28.25
C ASP A 97 -7.56 -10.31 27.14
N ARG A 98 -7.41 -8.98 27.05
CA ARG A 98 -8.20 -8.14 26.16
C ARG A 98 -7.45 -7.87 24.86
N THR A 99 -7.78 -8.69 23.85
CA THR A 99 -7.27 -8.53 22.49
C THR A 99 -8.30 -7.84 21.57
N LEU A 100 -7.86 -7.38 20.40
CA LEU A 100 -8.73 -6.82 19.36
C LEU A 100 -9.80 -7.82 18.89
N GLY A 101 -9.44 -9.11 18.83
CA GLY A 101 -10.33 -10.19 18.44
C GLY A 101 -11.33 -10.62 19.52
N SER A 102 -11.14 -10.20 20.78
CA SER A 102 -12.02 -10.63 21.87
C SER A 102 -13.48 -10.16 21.66
N GLY A 103 -14.44 -11.06 21.95
CA GLY A 103 -15.86 -10.82 21.70
C GLY A 103 -16.50 -9.70 22.53
N GLN A 104 -15.79 -9.19 23.55
CA GLN A 104 -16.20 -7.99 24.30
C GLN A 104 -15.84 -6.72 23.50
N THR A 105 -14.60 -6.63 22.99
CA THR A 105 -14.15 -5.54 22.10
C THR A 105 -15.03 -5.46 20.85
N ARG A 106 -15.39 -6.60 20.25
CA ARG A 106 -16.28 -6.62 19.07
C ARG A 106 -17.66 -5.99 19.34
N ARG A 107 -18.26 -6.25 20.50
CA ARG A 107 -19.57 -5.69 20.88
C ARG A 107 -19.48 -4.20 21.19
N ASP A 108 -18.41 -3.77 21.86
CA ASP A 108 -18.15 -2.37 22.16
C ASP A 108 -17.88 -1.57 20.87
N ILE A 109 -17.08 -2.12 19.95
CA ILE A 109 -16.88 -1.58 18.60
C ILE A 109 -18.21 -1.46 17.86
N HIS A 110 -19.07 -2.47 17.86
CA HIS A 110 -20.38 -2.39 17.20
C HIS A 110 -21.27 -1.28 17.76
N ARG A 111 -21.28 -1.10 19.09
CA ARG A 111 -22.03 -0.01 19.74
C ARG A 111 -21.44 1.35 19.38
N GLN A 112 -20.11 1.48 19.44
CA GLN A 112 -19.42 2.70 19.08
C GLN A 112 -19.60 3.04 17.60
N ILE A 113 -19.57 2.06 16.70
CA ILE A 113 -19.87 2.22 15.27
C ILE A 113 -21.31 2.70 15.05
N ALA A 114 -22.28 2.18 15.82
CA ALA A 114 -23.66 2.63 15.74
C ALA A 114 -23.80 4.11 16.15
N GLU A 115 -23.04 4.56 17.14
CA GLU A 115 -22.96 5.96 17.58
C GLU A 115 -22.16 6.85 16.60
N SER A 116 -21.17 6.28 15.90
CA SER A 116 -20.24 7.01 15.01
C SER A 116 -20.53 6.80 13.51
N ARG A 117 -21.76 6.42 13.15
CA ARG A 117 -22.18 6.22 11.75
C ARG A 117 -21.85 7.39 10.82
N GLY A 118 -21.94 8.63 11.33
CA GLY A 118 -21.63 9.84 10.57
C GLY A 118 -20.14 9.96 10.21
N THR A 119 -19.25 9.77 11.18
CA THR A 119 -17.80 9.86 10.97
C THR A 119 -17.27 8.71 10.14
N ILE A 120 -17.85 7.51 10.27
CA ILE A 120 -17.49 6.35 9.43
C ILE A 120 -17.83 6.60 7.96
N ARG A 121 -19.01 7.17 7.66
CA ARG A 121 -19.37 7.54 6.28
C ARG A 121 -18.44 8.59 5.70
N ALA A 122 -18.08 9.61 6.50
CA ALA A 122 -17.11 10.62 6.07
C ALA A 122 -15.73 10.00 5.81
N GLY A 123 -15.28 9.08 6.68
CA GLY A 123 -14.04 8.33 6.51
C GLY A 123 -14.03 7.45 5.26
N GLN A 124 -15.11 6.71 5.00
CA GLN A 124 -15.26 5.92 3.77
C GLN A 124 -15.21 6.78 2.52
N GLN A 125 -15.90 7.92 2.50
CA GLN A 125 -15.85 8.84 1.36
C GLN A 125 -14.45 9.42 1.15
N ALA A 126 -13.74 9.77 2.23
CA ALA A 126 -12.36 10.21 2.14
C ALA A 126 -11.44 9.11 1.58
N MET A 127 -11.62 7.87 2.03
CA MET A 127 -10.85 6.72 1.57
C MET A 127 -11.16 6.39 0.09
N GLN A 128 -12.42 6.46 -0.34
CA GLN A 128 -12.79 6.30 -1.75
C GLN A 128 -12.17 7.38 -2.64
N ARG A 129 -12.08 8.62 -2.16
CA ARG A 129 -11.40 9.72 -2.87
C ARG A 129 -9.89 9.54 -2.93
N SER A 130 -9.28 8.82 -1.98
CA SER A 130 -7.85 8.58 -1.97
C SER A 130 -7.41 7.35 -2.77
N LEU A 131 -8.30 6.38 -3.00
CA LEU A 131 -7.98 5.18 -3.79
C LEU A 131 -7.35 5.47 -5.16
N PRO A 132 -7.86 6.41 -5.98
CA PRO A 132 -7.24 6.73 -7.27
C PRO A 132 -5.84 7.34 -7.13
N LEU A 133 -5.62 8.14 -6.08
CA LEU A 133 -4.32 8.76 -5.82
C LEU A 133 -3.29 7.69 -5.44
N ILE A 134 -3.68 6.72 -4.61
CA ILE A 134 -2.83 5.58 -4.24
C ILE A 134 -2.52 4.73 -5.47
N ALA A 135 -3.53 4.41 -6.29
CA ALA A 135 -3.34 3.62 -7.52
C ALA A 135 -2.36 4.31 -8.48
N ASN A 136 -2.48 5.62 -8.68
CA ASN A 136 -1.56 6.40 -9.50
C ASN A 136 -0.14 6.42 -8.92
N ALA A 137 0.00 6.60 -7.60
CA ALA A 137 1.31 6.59 -6.94
C ALA A 137 2.01 5.23 -7.07
N VAL A 138 1.28 4.13 -6.91
CA VAL A 138 1.79 2.77 -7.09
C VAL A 138 2.21 2.53 -8.55
N GLY A 139 1.39 2.95 -9.51
CA GLY A 139 1.74 2.87 -10.93
C GLY A 139 3.04 3.62 -11.25
N GLN A 140 3.17 4.87 -10.79
CA GLN A 140 4.39 5.66 -10.97
C GLN A 140 5.62 5.02 -10.33
N ALA A 141 5.49 4.45 -9.13
CA ALA A 141 6.58 3.74 -8.48
C ALA A 141 7.04 2.53 -9.29
N SER A 142 6.10 1.73 -9.82
CA SER A 142 6.44 0.56 -10.65
C SER A 142 7.18 0.94 -11.93
N GLU A 143 6.82 2.06 -12.55
CA GLU A 143 7.46 2.54 -13.77
C GLU A 143 8.87 3.07 -13.49
N GLN A 144 9.07 3.77 -12.38
CA GLN A 144 10.41 4.21 -11.95
C GLN A 144 11.32 3.02 -11.65
N ILE A 145 10.80 1.99 -10.97
CA ILE A 145 11.55 0.75 -10.72
C ILE A 145 11.94 0.09 -12.04
N SER A 146 11.01 -0.01 -12.99
CA SER A 146 11.28 -0.61 -14.32
C SER A 146 12.39 0.16 -15.06
N ARG A 147 12.32 1.50 -15.10
CA ARG A 147 13.37 2.33 -15.70
C ARG A 147 14.72 2.20 -14.98
N ALA A 148 14.72 2.02 -13.66
CA ALA A 148 15.95 1.81 -12.91
C ALA A 148 16.59 0.47 -13.26
N LEU A 149 15.77 -0.58 -13.41
CA LEU A 149 16.23 -1.91 -13.83
C LEU A 149 16.74 -1.91 -15.27
N ASP A 150 16.05 -1.21 -16.19
CA ASP A 150 16.45 -1.09 -17.59
C ASP A 150 17.76 -0.30 -17.78
N ASN A 151 18.09 0.59 -16.85
CA ASN A 151 19.35 1.34 -16.83
C ASN A 151 20.47 0.65 -16.05
N LEU A 152 20.26 -0.55 -15.52
CA LEU A 152 21.35 -1.31 -14.91
C LEU A 152 22.35 -1.71 -16.01
N PRO A 153 23.66 -1.45 -15.82
CA PRO A 153 24.66 -1.89 -16.78
C PRO A 153 24.59 -3.42 -16.91
N SER A 154 24.49 -3.89 -18.15
CA SER A 154 24.43 -5.33 -18.42
C SER A 154 25.66 -6.02 -17.79
N PRO A 155 25.47 -7.08 -16.98
CA PRO A 155 26.56 -7.80 -16.34
C PRO A 155 27.47 -8.54 -17.34
N ALA A 156 27.13 -8.49 -18.64
CA ALA A 156 27.90 -9.11 -19.72
C ALA A 156 29.10 -8.26 -20.22
N TYR A 157 29.54 -7.22 -19.49
CA TYR A 157 30.76 -6.52 -19.86
C TYR A 157 32.00 -7.35 -19.53
N PRO A 158 32.81 -7.79 -20.52
CA PRO A 158 34.04 -8.51 -20.25
C PRO A 158 35.03 -7.57 -19.55
N HIS A 159 35.46 -7.98 -18.35
CA HIS A 159 36.66 -7.44 -17.71
C HIS A 159 37.88 -7.96 -18.48
N TYR A 160 38.49 -7.11 -19.30
CA TYR A 160 39.83 -7.34 -19.85
C TYR A 160 40.89 -6.79 -18.90
#